data_AF-A0A524MIT0-F1
#
_entry.id   AF-A0A524MIT0-F1
#
_cell.length_a   1.000
_cell.length_b   1.000
_cell.length_c   1.000
_cell.angle_alpha   90.00
_cell.angle_beta   90.00
_cell.angle_gamma   90.00
#
_symmetry.space_group_name_H-M   'P 1'
#
loop_
_entity.id
_entity.type
_entity.pdbx_description
1 polymer ?
#
loop_
_entity_poly.entity_id
_entity_poly.type
_entity_poly.pdbx_seq_one_letter_code
_entity_poly.pdbx_strand_id
1 'polypeptide(L)'
;MFCYQCEQTMNGEGCRSFGVCGKDPTTAALQDVLFTIVKGMSTYAHRARKFGARDADIDRFAIHALFTTITNVNFDAQRLEGLIRQGLELRDRAQSLYESCCQADGVASDALLAAVAVVAGTSVREWLDEQKTFSIDARRSRNGDDVVGLQELLAYGLKGAAAYVDHAQILGFEQESIWATFHEMLDYLASNPTNAAELTGMCLRCGEMNLAVMELLDKAHTSTYGMPEPTSVRIEPLAGKAILVSGHDLKDLEALLIQTEGKGIHVYTHGEMLPAHGYPKLKAYSHLAGNYGGAWQDQQKEFDAFPGPILMTTNCIQKPLDSYKARIFTAGLVAWPGVPHIGDRDFSAVIDAALQAPGFSENGSDKTILVGFARNAVLGVADKVIDAVKSGDIRHFFLIGGCDGAKSGRNYYTDLAQLVPDDCVILTLACGKYRFNKLEFGDIGGIPRLLDIGQCNDAYSA
;
A
#
# COMPACT_ATOMS: atom_id res chain seq x y z
N MET A 1 -10.41 -21.86 -0.49
CA MET A 1 -9.97 -20.58 -1.07
C MET A 1 -8.92 -20.86 -2.13
N PHE A 2 -8.59 -19.88 -2.98
CA PHE A 2 -7.35 -19.88 -3.77
C PHE A 2 -6.83 -18.45 -3.82
N CYS A 3 -5.59 -18.20 -3.40
CA CYS A 3 -4.99 -16.86 -3.45
C CYS A 3 -3.48 -16.99 -3.68
N TYR A 4 -2.95 -16.25 -4.66
CA TYR A 4 -1.53 -16.27 -5.02
C TYR A 4 -0.94 -14.87 -5.28
N GLN A 5 -1.58 -13.82 -4.75
CA GLN A 5 -1.21 -12.43 -5.07
C GLN A 5 0.09 -11.94 -4.40
N CYS A 6 0.69 -12.70 -3.49
CA CYS A 6 1.93 -12.32 -2.81
C CYS A 6 3.01 -13.39 -2.97
N GLU A 7 4.28 -12.95 -2.91
CA GLU A 7 5.46 -13.83 -3.07
C GLU A 7 5.49 -15.00 -2.08
N GLN A 8 4.90 -14.82 -0.89
CA GLN A 8 4.84 -15.83 0.15
C GLN A 8 3.72 -16.86 -0.04
N THR A 9 3.03 -16.86 -1.18
CA THR A 9 1.99 -17.86 -1.45
C THR A 9 2.54 -19.27 -1.26
N MET A 10 1.70 -20.18 -0.76
CA MET A 10 2.11 -21.53 -0.39
C MET A 10 2.79 -22.24 -1.58
N ASN A 11 4.01 -22.72 -1.34
CA ASN A 11 4.88 -23.37 -2.33
C ASN A 11 5.19 -22.57 -3.61
N GLY A 12 4.92 -21.26 -3.62
CA GLY A 12 5.01 -20.46 -4.85
C GLY A 12 3.88 -20.74 -5.85
N GLU A 13 2.83 -21.47 -5.45
CA GLU A 13 1.72 -21.88 -6.33
C GLU A 13 0.39 -21.20 -5.96
N GLY A 14 0.01 -21.22 -4.68
CA GLY A 14 -1.33 -20.80 -4.26
C GLY A 14 -1.74 -21.26 -2.87
N CYS A 15 -2.28 -20.36 -2.06
CA CYS A 15 -2.85 -20.69 -0.76
C CYS A 15 -4.27 -21.29 -0.93
N ARG A 16 -4.45 -22.56 -0.52
CA ARG A 16 -5.73 -23.29 -0.72
C ARG A 16 -6.59 -23.46 0.54
N SER A 17 -5.95 -23.73 1.69
CA SER A 17 -6.63 -23.95 2.97
C SER A 17 -6.65 -22.72 3.85
N PHE A 18 -5.51 -22.04 3.99
CA PHE A 18 -5.34 -20.76 4.68
C PHE A 18 -4.22 -20.00 3.98
N GLY A 19 -4.27 -18.67 4.01
CA GLY A 19 -3.17 -17.82 3.56
C GLY A 19 -1.97 -17.93 4.49
N VAL A 20 -0.75 -17.97 3.93
CA VAL A 20 0.50 -17.86 4.72
C VAL A 20 0.51 -16.56 5.55
N CYS A 21 -0.12 -15.50 5.05
CA CYS A 21 -0.33 -14.24 5.75
C CYS A 21 -1.35 -14.29 6.92
N GLY A 22 -2.01 -15.43 7.15
CA GLY A 22 -3.05 -15.58 8.17
C GLY A 22 -4.47 -15.30 7.68
N LYS A 23 -4.67 -15.01 6.39
CA LYS A 23 -6.01 -14.81 5.79
C LYS A 23 -6.79 -16.12 5.75
N ASP A 24 -7.95 -16.15 6.38
CA ASP A 24 -8.83 -17.31 6.39
C ASP A 24 -9.65 -17.44 5.09
N PRO A 25 -10.24 -18.63 4.81
CA PRO A 25 -11.03 -18.86 3.60
C PRO A 25 -12.23 -17.94 3.40
N THR A 26 -12.91 -17.56 4.48
CA THR A 26 -14.09 -16.69 4.41
C THR A 26 -13.66 -15.29 4.00
N THR A 27 -12.66 -14.73 4.68
CA THR A 27 -12.09 -13.43 4.32
C THR A 27 -11.56 -13.42 2.88
N ALA A 28 -10.86 -14.47 2.45
CA ALA A 28 -10.39 -14.58 1.07
C ALA A 28 -11.55 -14.57 0.04
N ALA A 29 -12.60 -15.34 0.28
CA ALA A 29 -13.75 -15.38 -0.61
C ALA A 29 -14.53 -14.04 -0.63
N LEU A 30 -14.69 -13.37 0.51
CA LEU A 30 -15.34 -12.06 0.57
C LEU A 30 -14.53 -10.99 -0.18
N GLN A 31 -13.20 -11.06 -0.18
CA GLN A 31 -12.37 -10.19 -1.02
C GLN A 31 -12.59 -10.44 -2.52
N ASP A 32 -12.77 -11.68 -2.95
CA ASP A 32 -13.10 -12.02 -4.35
C ASP A 32 -14.50 -11.50 -4.75
N VAL A 33 -15.47 -11.58 -3.83
CA VAL A 33 -16.83 -11.04 -4.02
C VAL A 33 -16.77 -9.52 -4.17
N LEU A 34 -16.09 -8.82 -3.26
CA LEU A 34 -15.92 -7.38 -3.31
C LEU A 34 -15.27 -6.94 -4.63
N PHE A 35 -14.20 -7.60 -5.06
CA PHE A 35 -13.55 -7.32 -6.34
C PHE A 35 -14.49 -7.52 -7.53
N THR A 36 -15.32 -8.56 -7.50
CA THR A 36 -16.29 -8.85 -8.57
C THR A 36 -17.39 -7.79 -8.66
N ILE A 37 -17.88 -7.29 -7.51
CA ILE A 37 -18.83 -6.17 -7.46
C ILE A 37 -18.20 -4.90 -8.05
N VAL A 38 -16.97 -4.60 -7.70
CA VAL A 38 -16.24 -3.40 -8.19
C VAL A 38 -16.04 -3.43 -9.70
N LYS A 39 -15.77 -4.60 -10.28
CA LYS A 39 -15.74 -4.78 -11.74
C LYS A 39 -17.09 -4.40 -12.36
N GLY A 40 -18.20 -4.92 -11.81
CA GLY A 40 -19.55 -4.59 -12.27
C GLY A 40 -19.92 -3.12 -12.16
N MET A 41 -19.64 -2.53 -11.00
CA MET A 41 -19.82 -1.09 -10.77
C MET A 41 -19.04 -0.28 -11.82
N SER A 42 -17.79 -0.68 -12.09
CA SER A 42 -16.92 0.00 -13.04
C SER A 42 -17.36 -0.13 -14.49
N THR A 43 -17.99 -1.24 -14.85
CA THR A 43 -18.60 -1.45 -16.16
C THR A 43 -19.65 -0.37 -16.46
N TYR A 44 -20.53 -0.06 -15.50
CA TYR A 44 -21.48 1.06 -15.64
C TYR A 44 -20.79 2.43 -15.60
N ALA A 45 -19.87 2.63 -14.65
CA ALA A 45 -19.17 3.91 -14.48
C ALA A 45 -18.30 4.29 -15.70
N HIS A 46 -17.69 3.30 -16.37
CA HIS A 46 -16.94 3.50 -17.61
C HIS A 46 -17.85 3.94 -18.77
N ARG A 47 -19.07 3.38 -18.85
CA ARG A 47 -20.03 3.73 -19.91
C ARG A 47 -20.71 5.07 -19.64
N ALA A 48 -21.09 5.38 -18.40
CA ALA A 48 -21.60 6.69 -18.02
C ALA A 48 -20.63 7.84 -18.41
N ARG A 49 -19.32 7.61 -18.26
CA ARG A 49 -18.29 8.56 -18.70
C ARG A 49 -18.32 8.90 -20.18
N LYS A 50 -18.78 7.97 -21.04
CA LYS A 50 -18.91 8.23 -22.49
C LYS A 50 -19.99 9.28 -22.79
N PHE A 51 -20.91 9.50 -21.85
CA PHE A 51 -21.92 10.57 -21.86
C PHE A 51 -21.49 11.81 -21.04
N GLY A 52 -20.26 11.84 -20.52
CA GLY A 52 -19.77 12.90 -19.64
C GLY A 52 -20.28 12.82 -18.19
N ALA A 53 -21.00 11.76 -17.81
CA ALA A 53 -21.52 11.57 -16.46
C ALA A 53 -20.52 10.83 -15.56
N ARG A 54 -20.42 11.28 -14.31
CA ARG A 54 -19.45 10.78 -13.31
C ARG A 54 -20.04 10.89 -11.91
N ASP A 55 -19.52 10.08 -11.00
CA ASP A 55 -19.88 10.09 -9.59
C ASP A 55 -18.63 9.85 -8.73
N ALA A 56 -18.27 10.85 -7.91
CA ALA A 56 -17.04 10.78 -7.13
C ALA A 56 -17.08 9.66 -6.07
N ASP A 57 -18.25 9.30 -5.53
CA ASP A 57 -18.33 8.23 -4.53
C ASP A 57 -18.02 6.87 -5.15
N ILE A 58 -18.45 6.66 -6.40
CA ILE A 58 -18.17 5.44 -7.19
C ILE A 58 -16.66 5.33 -7.47
N ASP A 59 -16.04 6.44 -7.87
CA ASP A 59 -14.61 6.50 -8.20
C ASP A 59 -13.76 6.15 -6.97
N ARG A 60 -14.05 6.80 -5.84
CA ARG A 60 -13.33 6.58 -4.59
C ARG A 60 -13.54 5.18 -4.03
N PHE A 61 -14.77 4.68 -4.08
CA PHE A 61 -15.07 3.34 -3.60
C PHE A 61 -14.34 2.25 -4.40
N ALA A 62 -14.21 2.40 -5.72
CA ALA A 62 -13.45 1.45 -6.53
C ALA A 62 -12.00 1.31 -6.04
N ILE A 63 -11.35 2.45 -5.73
CA ILE A 63 -9.99 2.47 -5.19
C ILE A 63 -9.92 1.89 -3.79
N HIS A 64 -10.81 2.28 -2.87
CA HIS A 64 -10.83 1.74 -1.52
C HIS A 64 -11.04 0.22 -1.51
N ALA A 65 -11.93 -0.28 -2.36
CA ALA A 65 -12.22 -1.70 -2.43
C ALA A 65 -11.03 -2.49 -3.01
N LEU A 66 -10.35 -1.96 -4.04
CA LEU A 66 -9.13 -2.57 -4.55
C LEU A 66 -8.04 -2.64 -3.47
N PHE A 67 -7.74 -1.51 -2.82
CA PHE A 67 -6.71 -1.43 -1.79
C PHE A 67 -7.04 -2.33 -0.58
N THR A 68 -8.30 -2.38 -0.14
CA THR A 68 -8.76 -3.28 0.94
C THR A 68 -8.37 -4.75 0.71
N THR A 69 -8.27 -5.18 -0.56
CA THR A 69 -7.93 -6.57 -0.92
C THR A 69 -6.44 -6.82 -1.14
N ILE A 70 -5.57 -5.82 -0.93
CA ILE A 70 -4.11 -6.03 -0.92
C ILE A 70 -3.72 -6.92 0.27
N THR A 71 -2.62 -7.64 0.10
CA THR A 71 -2.04 -8.48 1.14
C THR A 71 -1.77 -7.66 2.40
N ASN A 72 -2.19 -8.19 3.54
CA ASN A 72 -1.98 -7.59 4.85
C ASN A 72 -2.68 -6.23 5.07
N VAL A 73 -3.80 -5.95 4.41
CA VAL A 73 -4.65 -4.76 4.68
C VAL A 73 -5.80 -5.11 5.61
N ASN A 74 -6.78 -5.89 5.13
CA ASN A 74 -8.02 -6.14 5.87
C ASN A 74 -8.31 -7.65 6.02
N PHE A 75 -8.37 -8.10 7.28
CA PHE A 75 -8.69 -9.47 7.67
C PHE A 75 -10.03 -9.58 8.40
N ASP A 76 -10.81 -8.50 8.48
CA ASP A 76 -12.07 -8.45 9.19
C ASP A 76 -13.25 -8.75 8.26
N ALA A 77 -13.77 -9.97 8.37
CA ALA A 77 -14.91 -10.43 7.57
C ALA A 77 -16.17 -9.57 7.77
N GLN A 78 -16.41 -9.02 8.97
CA GLN A 78 -17.57 -8.17 9.22
C GLN A 78 -17.42 -6.82 8.51
N ARG A 79 -16.20 -6.27 8.48
CA ARG A 79 -15.93 -5.04 7.71
C ARG A 79 -16.04 -5.28 6.21
N LEU A 80 -15.58 -6.44 5.72
CA LEU A 80 -15.75 -6.84 4.32
C LEU A 80 -17.24 -7.00 3.94
N GLU A 81 -18.07 -7.55 4.83
CA GLU A 81 -19.52 -7.58 4.62
C GLU A 81 -20.10 -6.18 4.46
N GLY A 82 -19.72 -5.23 5.31
CA GLY A 82 -20.14 -3.83 5.18
C GLY A 82 -19.75 -3.21 3.83
N LEU A 83 -18.50 -3.43 3.40
CA LEU A 83 -18.01 -2.96 2.10
C LEU A 83 -18.74 -3.63 0.92
N ILE A 84 -19.06 -4.91 1.01
CA ILE A 84 -19.83 -5.61 -0.03
C ILE A 84 -21.22 -4.98 -0.17
N ARG A 85 -21.91 -4.70 0.94
CA ARG A 85 -23.22 -4.03 0.92
C ARG A 85 -23.14 -2.66 0.28
N GLN A 86 -22.17 -1.85 0.70
CA GLN A 86 -21.92 -0.53 0.10
C GLN A 86 -21.60 -0.64 -1.40
N GLY A 87 -20.81 -1.63 -1.81
CA GLY A 87 -20.46 -1.85 -3.21
C GLY A 87 -21.66 -2.24 -4.07
N LEU A 88 -22.61 -3.03 -3.53
CA LEU A 88 -23.86 -3.36 -4.22
C LEU A 88 -24.72 -2.10 -4.42
N GLU A 89 -24.87 -1.28 -3.39
CA GLU A 89 -25.58 0.00 -3.48
C GLU A 89 -24.96 0.93 -4.52
N LEU A 90 -23.63 1.06 -4.53
CA LEU A 90 -22.90 1.90 -5.48
C LEU A 90 -22.92 1.33 -6.91
N ARG A 91 -22.94 0.00 -7.07
CA ARG A 91 -23.18 -0.64 -8.38
C ARG A 91 -24.55 -0.26 -8.94
N ASP A 92 -25.60 -0.35 -8.12
CA ASP A 92 -26.96 -0.03 -8.55
C ASP A 92 -27.12 1.47 -8.87
N ARG A 93 -26.42 2.33 -8.10
CA ARG A 93 -26.29 3.76 -8.40
C ARG A 93 -25.54 4.01 -9.71
N ALA A 94 -24.46 3.28 -9.98
CA ALA A 94 -23.70 3.36 -11.23
C ALA A 94 -24.56 2.96 -12.43
N GLN A 95 -25.33 1.88 -12.29
CA GLN A 95 -26.28 1.44 -13.31
C GLN A 95 -27.32 2.52 -13.59
N SER A 96 -27.98 3.05 -12.55
CA SER A 96 -28.99 4.09 -12.67
C SER A 96 -28.44 5.35 -13.35
N LEU A 97 -27.20 5.73 -13.04
CA LEU A 97 -26.50 6.84 -13.67
C LEU A 97 -26.37 6.61 -15.19
N TYR A 98 -25.85 5.45 -15.58
CA TYR A 98 -25.67 5.09 -16.99
C TYR A 98 -27.01 5.00 -17.75
N GLU A 99 -28.02 4.35 -17.18
CA GLU A 99 -29.33 4.19 -17.81
C GLU A 99 -30.05 5.53 -17.99
N SER A 100 -29.92 6.45 -17.02
CA SER A 100 -30.45 7.81 -17.13
C SER A 100 -29.80 8.58 -18.28
N CYS A 101 -28.49 8.43 -18.47
CA CYS A 101 -27.80 9.01 -19.63
C CYS A 101 -28.30 8.43 -20.96
N CYS A 102 -28.48 7.11 -21.02
CA CYS A 102 -29.01 6.46 -22.22
C CYS A 102 -30.42 6.96 -22.57
N GLN A 103 -31.28 7.08 -21.56
CA GLN A 103 -32.63 7.60 -21.73
C GLN A 103 -32.62 9.05 -22.22
N ALA A 104 -31.76 9.90 -21.66
CA ALA A 104 -31.63 11.30 -22.05
C ALA A 104 -31.19 11.45 -23.52
N ASP A 105 -30.27 10.60 -23.98
CA ASP A 105 -29.74 10.62 -25.34
C ASP A 105 -30.53 9.78 -26.34
N GLY A 106 -31.61 9.12 -25.90
CA GLY A 106 -32.48 8.30 -26.76
C GLY A 106 -31.80 7.03 -27.31
N VAL A 107 -30.75 6.55 -26.62
CA VAL A 107 -30.02 5.33 -27.00
C VAL A 107 -30.44 4.16 -26.10
N ALA A 108 -30.44 2.94 -26.65
CA ALA A 108 -30.69 1.75 -25.85
C ALA A 108 -29.51 1.49 -24.89
N SER A 109 -29.81 1.14 -23.64
CA SER A 109 -28.79 0.65 -22.72
C SER A 109 -28.27 -0.71 -23.22
N ASP A 110 -26.97 -0.95 -23.00
CA ASP A 110 -26.33 -2.20 -23.41
C ASP A 110 -26.83 -3.37 -22.56
N ALA A 111 -27.66 -4.25 -23.14
CA ALA A 111 -28.21 -5.41 -22.45
C ALA A 111 -27.13 -6.43 -22.01
N LEU A 112 -25.93 -6.42 -22.61
CA LEU A 112 -24.83 -7.29 -22.18
C LEU A 112 -24.28 -6.93 -20.79
N LEU A 113 -24.58 -5.73 -20.28
CA LEU A 113 -24.20 -5.29 -18.94
C LEU A 113 -24.81 -6.15 -17.83
N ALA A 114 -26.04 -6.62 -18.04
CA ALA A 114 -26.76 -7.44 -17.07
C ALA A 114 -26.09 -8.80 -16.81
N ALA A 115 -25.22 -9.28 -17.72
CA ALA A 115 -24.52 -10.56 -17.59
C ALA A 115 -23.13 -10.44 -16.92
N VAL A 116 -22.57 -9.22 -16.83
CA VAL A 116 -21.13 -9.00 -16.57
C VAL A 116 -20.79 -8.89 -15.08
N ALA A 117 -21.78 -8.71 -14.18
CA ALA A 117 -21.51 -8.66 -12.73
C ALA A 117 -22.72 -8.95 -11.83
N VAL A 118 -23.18 -10.20 -11.86
CA VAL A 118 -24.34 -10.65 -11.09
C VAL A 118 -23.89 -11.26 -9.76
N VAL A 119 -23.30 -10.45 -8.88
CA VAL A 119 -23.36 -10.78 -7.45
C VAL A 119 -24.75 -10.34 -7.00
N ALA A 120 -25.67 -11.30 -6.82
CA ALA A 120 -27.06 -11.05 -6.47
C ALA A 120 -27.36 -11.38 -5.01
N GLY A 121 -26.47 -12.12 -4.35
CA GLY A 121 -26.59 -12.48 -2.96
C GLY A 121 -26.79 -11.26 -2.06
N THR A 122 -27.48 -11.48 -0.95
CA THR A 122 -27.82 -10.48 0.06
C THR A 122 -27.28 -10.85 1.45
N SER A 123 -26.68 -12.04 1.56
CA SER A 123 -26.10 -12.60 2.78
C SER A 123 -24.71 -13.19 2.52
N VAL A 124 -23.91 -13.27 3.59
CA VAL A 124 -22.57 -13.90 3.53
C VAL A 124 -22.63 -15.30 2.93
N ARG A 125 -23.62 -16.11 3.29
CA ARG A 125 -23.75 -17.47 2.76
C ARG A 125 -23.95 -17.49 1.24
N GLU A 126 -24.80 -16.61 0.72
CA GLU A 126 -25.07 -16.51 -0.72
C GLU A 126 -23.84 -16.01 -1.47
N TRP A 127 -23.15 -14.98 -0.95
CA TRP A 127 -21.91 -14.48 -1.54
C TRP A 127 -20.81 -15.54 -1.60
N LEU A 128 -20.65 -16.35 -0.53
CA LEU A 128 -19.69 -17.44 -0.51
C LEU A 128 -20.03 -18.57 -1.50
N ASP A 129 -21.31 -18.75 -1.83
CA ASP A 129 -21.73 -19.72 -2.83
C ASP A 129 -21.49 -19.19 -4.26
N GLU A 130 -21.90 -17.95 -4.52
CA GLU A 130 -21.67 -17.26 -5.80
C GLU A 130 -20.17 -17.16 -6.12
N GLN A 131 -19.32 -16.88 -5.11
CA GLN A 131 -17.87 -16.77 -5.25
C GLN A 131 -17.22 -17.98 -5.93
N LYS A 132 -17.76 -19.18 -5.71
CA LYS A 132 -17.23 -20.41 -6.32
C LYS A 132 -17.25 -20.33 -7.85
N THR A 133 -18.24 -19.66 -8.44
CA THR A 133 -18.43 -19.55 -9.89
C THR A 133 -17.42 -18.63 -10.58
N PHE A 134 -16.86 -17.67 -9.86
CA PHE A 134 -15.87 -16.70 -10.36
C PHE A 134 -14.52 -16.75 -9.65
N SER A 135 -14.32 -17.76 -8.78
CA SER A 135 -13.05 -18.06 -8.14
C SER A 135 -11.91 -18.21 -9.16
N ILE A 136 -10.67 -17.97 -8.73
CA ILE A 136 -9.48 -18.15 -9.57
C ILE A 136 -9.43 -19.58 -10.15
N ASP A 137 -9.66 -20.61 -9.33
CA ASP A 137 -9.67 -22.01 -9.78
C ASP A 137 -10.78 -22.28 -10.83
N ALA A 138 -11.98 -21.70 -10.66
CA ALA A 138 -13.04 -21.82 -11.65
C ALA A 138 -12.69 -21.14 -12.98
N ARG A 139 -12.05 -19.97 -12.94
CA ARG A 139 -11.56 -19.29 -14.15
C ARG A 139 -10.42 -20.05 -14.81
N ARG A 140 -9.48 -20.62 -14.05
CA ARG A 140 -8.37 -21.43 -14.58
C ARG A 140 -8.89 -22.65 -15.33
N SER A 141 -9.88 -23.33 -14.74
CA SER A 141 -10.54 -24.48 -15.36
C SER A 141 -11.24 -24.13 -16.68
N ARG A 142 -11.75 -22.90 -16.83
CA ARG A 142 -12.42 -22.44 -18.06
C ARG A 142 -11.45 -21.92 -19.13
N ASN A 143 -10.43 -21.16 -18.72
CA ASN A 143 -9.66 -20.31 -19.62
C ASN A 143 -8.16 -20.69 -19.72
N GLY A 144 -7.69 -21.61 -18.87
CA GLY A 144 -6.28 -21.97 -18.77
C GLY A 144 -5.45 -21.02 -17.89
N ASP A 145 -4.26 -21.47 -17.52
CA ASP A 145 -3.40 -20.79 -16.54
C ASP A 145 -2.79 -19.49 -17.08
N ASP A 146 -2.39 -19.45 -18.35
CA ASP A 146 -1.79 -18.25 -18.96
C ASP A 146 -2.76 -17.07 -19.00
N VAL A 147 -3.99 -17.32 -19.45
CA VAL A 147 -5.04 -16.29 -19.55
C VAL A 147 -5.39 -15.76 -18.17
N VAL A 148 -5.60 -16.65 -17.19
CA VAL A 148 -5.94 -16.22 -15.83
C VAL A 148 -4.75 -15.55 -15.14
N GLY A 149 -3.53 -16.02 -15.39
CA GLY A 149 -2.30 -15.36 -14.92
C GLY A 149 -2.22 -13.91 -15.39
N LEU A 150 -2.52 -13.63 -16.65
CA LEU A 150 -2.56 -12.25 -17.17
C LEU A 150 -3.72 -11.42 -16.60
N GLN A 151 -4.91 -12.02 -16.43
CA GLN A 151 -6.04 -11.35 -15.76
C GLN A 151 -5.67 -10.94 -14.32
N GLU A 152 -5.02 -11.83 -13.58
CA GLU A 152 -4.60 -11.59 -12.20
C GLU A 152 -3.41 -10.64 -12.13
N LEU A 153 -2.48 -10.67 -13.08
CA LEU A 153 -1.41 -9.67 -13.20
C LEU A 153 -1.99 -8.25 -13.33
N LEU A 154 -2.96 -8.06 -14.22
CA LEU A 154 -3.67 -6.78 -14.35
C LEU A 154 -4.41 -6.42 -13.06
N ALA A 155 -5.16 -7.36 -12.46
CA ALA A 155 -5.87 -7.11 -11.21
C ALA A 155 -4.93 -6.70 -10.08
N TYR A 156 -3.76 -7.33 -9.94
CA TYR A 156 -2.79 -7.03 -8.89
C TYR A 156 -2.06 -5.71 -9.14
N GLY A 157 -1.75 -5.39 -10.40
CA GLY A 157 -1.24 -4.07 -10.79
C GLY A 157 -2.23 -2.95 -10.44
N LEU A 158 -3.52 -3.13 -10.76
CA LEU A 158 -4.58 -2.19 -10.39
C LEU A 158 -4.69 -2.01 -8.87
N LYS A 159 -4.63 -3.09 -8.09
CA LYS A 159 -4.66 -2.98 -6.63
C LYS A 159 -3.47 -2.17 -6.10
N GLY A 160 -2.26 -2.43 -6.60
CA GLY A 160 -1.07 -1.66 -6.22
C GLY A 160 -1.20 -0.17 -6.54
N ALA A 161 -1.61 0.16 -7.77
CA ALA A 161 -1.86 1.54 -8.18
C ALA A 161 -2.97 2.20 -7.33
N ALA A 162 -4.02 1.45 -6.97
CA ALA A 162 -5.10 1.97 -6.14
C ALA A 162 -4.63 2.42 -4.76
N ALA A 163 -3.68 1.71 -4.14
CA ALA A 163 -3.09 2.15 -2.87
C ALA A 163 -2.43 3.53 -2.97
N TYR A 164 -1.73 3.80 -4.07
CA TYR A 164 -1.09 5.10 -4.29
C TYR A 164 -2.09 6.21 -4.63
N VAL A 165 -3.12 5.90 -5.42
CA VAL A 165 -4.23 6.83 -5.66
C VAL A 165 -4.90 7.21 -4.35
N ASP A 166 -5.13 6.24 -3.46
CA ASP A 166 -5.77 6.47 -2.16
C ASP A 166 -5.03 7.50 -1.32
N HIS A 167 -3.70 7.38 -1.21
CA HIS A 167 -2.89 8.36 -0.49
C HIS A 167 -2.88 9.73 -1.16
N ALA A 168 -2.87 9.79 -2.50
CA ALA A 168 -2.92 11.06 -3.21
C ALA A 168 -4.25 11.80 -2.97
N GLN A 169 -5.39 11.09 -3.09
CA GLN A 169 -6.71 11.69 -2.87
C GLN A 169 -6.93 12.11 -1.42
N ILE A 170 -6.35 11.40 -0.45
CA ILE A 170 -6.42 11.74 0.97
C ILE A 170 -5.80 13.13 1.20
N LEU A 171 -4.80 13.50 0.41
CA LEU A 171 -4.16 14.82 0.39
C LEU A 171 -4.82 15.83 -0.56
N GLY A 172 -5.92 15.46 -1.20
CA GLY A 172 -6.67 16.32 -2.13
C GLY A 172 -6.09 16.37 -3.55
N PHE A 173 -5.20 15.44 -3.90
CA PHE A 173 -4.64 15.33 -5.25
C PHE A 173 -5.38 14.24 -6.01
N GLU A 174 -6.15 14.65 -7.01
CA GLU A 174 -6.95 13.76 -7.85
C GLU A 174 -6.70 14.08 -9.33
N GLN A 175 -6.81 13.07 -10.19
CA GLN A 175 -6.73 13.25 -11.64
C GLN A 175 -7.79 12.38 -12.33
N GLU A 176 -8.70 13.02 -13.08
CA GLU A 176 -9.83 12.30 -13.68
C GLU A 176 -9.41 11.18 -14.63
N SER A 177 -8.36 11.40 -15.42
CA SER A 177 -7.88 10.39 -16.37
C SER A 177 -7.46 9.09 -15.67
N ILE A 178 -6.97 9.16 -14.43
CA ILE A 178 -6.66 7.99 -13.63
C ILE A 178 -7.94 7.25 -13.27
N TRP A 179 -8.95 7.95 -12.71
CA TRP A 179 -10.26 7.35 -12.40
C TRP A 179 -10.89 6.68 -13.62
N ALA A 180 -10.89 7.36 -14.77
CA ALA A 180 -11.41 6.82 -16.03
C ALA A 180 -10.68 5.54 -16.46
N THR A 181 -9.35 5.52 -16.34
CA THR A 181 -8.52 4.36 -16.72
C THR A 181 -8.76 3.17 -15.78
N PHE A 182 -8.91 3.40 -14.47
CA PHE A 182 -9.29 2.35 -13.53
C PHE A 182 -10.61 1.69 -13.94
N HIS A 183 -11.65 2.47 -14.22
CA HIS A 183 -12.94 1.91 -14.61
C HIS A 183 -12.89 1.22 -15.98
N GLU A 184 -12.12 1.73 -16.94
CA GLU A 184 -11.90 1.06 -18.23
C GLU A 184 -11.25 -0.32 -18.05
N MET A 185 -10.20 -0.42 -17.23
CA MET A 185 -9.49 -1.70 -17.01
C MET A 185 -10.33 -2.69 -16.20
N LEU A 186 -11.09 -2.21 -15.22
CA LEU A 186 -12.02 -3.03 -14.45
C LEU A 186 -13.19 -3.51 -15.30
N ASP A 187 -13.70 -2.67 -16.20
CA ASP A 187 -14.68 -3.04 -17.22
C ASP A 187 -14.14 -4.12 -18.16
N TYR A 188 -12.91 -3.93 -18.65
CA TYR A 188 -12.24 -4.92 -19.47
C TYR A 188 -12.13 -6.26 -18.75
N LEU A 189 -11.69 -6.29 -17.49
CA LEU A 189 -11.66 -7.53 -16.68
C LEU A 189 -13.04 -8.12 -16.41
N ALA A 190 -14.09 -7.30 -16.33
CA ALA A 190 -15.46 -7.76 -16.14
C ALA A 190 -15.94 -8.58 -17.35
N SER A 191 -15.52 -8.20 -18.57
CA SER A 191 -15.85 -8.92 -19.81
C SER A 191 -15.24 -10.33 -19.94
N ASN A 192 -14.45 -10.78 -18.95
CA ASN A 192 -13.73 -12.06 -18.94
C ASN A 192 -12.86 -12.30 -20.19
N PRO A 193 -11.92 -11.39 -20.48
CA PRO A 193 -11.11 -11.43 -21.69
C PRO A 193 -10.23 -12.68 -21.74
N THR A 194 -10.10 -13.28 -22.92
CA THR A 194 -9.31 -14.52 -23.14
C THR A 194 -8.18 -14.36 -24.15
N ASN A 195 -8.10 -13.22 -24.84
CA ASN A 195 -7.02 -12.91 -25.77
C ASN A 195 -5.74 -12.52 -25.01
N ALA A 196 -4.73 -13.39 -25.00
CA ALA A 196 -3.48 -13.18 -24.29
C ALA A 196 -2.74 -11.90 -24.76
N ALA A 197 -2.73 -11.59 -26.05
CA ALA A 197 -2.02 -10.42 -26.57
C ALA A 197 -2.65 -9.10 -26.11
N GLU A 198 -3.99 -9.02 -26.12
CA GLU A 198 -4.72 -7.87 -25.59
C GLU A 198 -4.55 -7.73 -24.08
N LEU A 199 -4.59 -8.84 -23.35
CA LEU A 199 -4.34 -8.89 -21.92
C LEU A 199 -2.94 -8.39 -21.55
N THR A 200 -1.90 -8.84 -22.29
CA THR A 200 -0.54 -8.33 -22.12
C THR A 200 -0.47 -6.83 -22.41
N GLY A 201 -1.11 -6.36 -23.48
CA GLY A 201 -1.21 -4.92 -23.78
C GLY A 201 -1.87 -4.13 -22.63
N MET A 202 -2.91 -4.67 -22.02
CA MET A 202 -3.58 -4.04 -20.88
C MET A 202 -2.70 -4.03 -19.62
N CYS A 203 -1.90 -5.08 -19.38
CA CYS A 203 -0.93 -5.10 -18.28
C CYS A 203 0.14 -4.01 -18.45
N LEU A 204 0.64 -3.80 -19.68
CA LEU A 204 1.60 -2.73 -19.96
C LEU A 204 0.98 -1.34 -19.78
N ARG A 205 -0.25 -1.12 -20.26
CA ARG A 205 -1.01 0.11 -20.00
C ARG A 205 -1.25 0.35 -18.50
N CYS A 206 -1.46 -0.70 -17.72
CA CYS A 206 -1.55 -0.58 -16.25
C CYS A 206 -0.23 -0.10 -15.65
N GLY A 207 0.92 -0.52 -16.19
CA GLY A 207 2.24 0.00 -15.82
C GLY A 207 2.41 1.48 -16.14
N GLU A 208 2.01 1.91 -17.34
CA GLU A 208 2.00 3.32 -17.74
C GLU A 208 1.11 4.17 -16.83
N MET A 209 -0.11 3.70 -16.53
CA MET A 209 -1.00 4.36 -15.58
C MET A 209 -0.37 4.44 -14.19
N ASN A 210 0.26 3.36 -13.71
CA ASN A 210 0.89 3.34 -12.39
C ASN A 210 2.05 4.35 -12.29
N LEU A 211 2.79 4.61 -13.38
CA LEU A 211 3.80 5.66 -13.40
C LEU A 211 3.18 7.04 -13.15
N ALA A 212 2.07 7.37 -13.83
CA ALA A 212 1.34 8.62 -13.62
C ALA A 212 0.74 8.72 -12.20
N VAL A 213 0.28 7.59 -11.65
CA VAL A 213 -0.20 7.53 -10.25
C VAL A 213 0.92 7.80 -9.26
N MET A 214 2.10 7.21 -9.43
CA MET A 214 3.23 7.47 -8.54
C MET A 214 3.72 8.93 -8.67
N GLU A 215 3.71 9.52 -9.87
CA GLU A 215 3.95 10.96 -10.06
C GLU A 215 2.93 11.82 -9.29
N LEU A 216 1.64 11.47 -9.34
CA LEU A 216 0.58 12.18 -8.62
C LEU A 216 0.80 12.11 -7.11
N LEU A 217 1.10 10.93 -6.57
CA LEU A 217 1.35 10.74 -5.14
C LEU A 217 2.63 11.46 -4.68
N ASP A 218 3.69 11.37 -5.47
CA ASP A 218 4.92 12.10 -5.21
C ASP A 218 4.67 13.62 -5.15
N LYS A 219 3.92 14.17 -6.12
CA LYS A 219 3.50 15.57 -6.10
C LYS A 219 2.68 15.89 -4.85
N ALA A 220 1.76 15.00 -4.46
CA ALA A 220 0.94 15.18 -3.27
C ALA A 220 1.80 15.27 -2.00
N HIS A 221 2.74 14.33 -1.80
CA HIS A 221 3.66 14.31 -0.67
C HIS A 221 4.57 15.55 -0.67
N THR A 222 5.26 15.82 -1.78
CA THR A 222 6.26 16.89 -1.86
C THR A 222 5.64 18.29 -1.76
N SER A 223 4.45 18.50 -2.31
CA SER A 223 3.71 19.77 -2.19
C SER A 223 3.18 19.97 -0.76
N THR A 224 2.75 18.89 -0.10
CA THR A 224 2.18 18.95 1.24
C THR A 224 3.25 19.05 2.31
N TYR A 225 4.31 18.24 2.25
CA TYR A 225 5.29 18.06 3.33
C TYR A 225 6.68 18.61 3.03
N GLY A 226 6.90 19.11 1.81
CA GLY A 226 8.20 19.56 1.32
C GLY A 226 8.96 18.45 0.59
N MET A 227 10.00 18.82 -0.15
CA MET A 227 10.87 17.84 -0.81
C MET A 227 11.70 17.09 0.25
N PRO A 228 11.78 15.74 0.20
CA PRO A 228 12.67 15.01 1.10
C PRO A 228 14.11 15.50 1.00
N GLU A 229 14.78 15.58 2.15
CA GLU A 229 16.18 15.96 2.26
C GLU A 229 16.99 14.99 3.13
N PRO A 230 18.30 14.81 2.88
CA PRO A 230 19.15 13.92 3.66
C PRO A 230 19.02 14.20 5.16
N THR A 231 18.55 13.21 5.91
CA THR A 231 18.21 13.35 7.32
C THR A 231 18.72 12.15 8.11
N SER A 232 19.45 12.43 9.19
CA SER A 232 19.87 11.43 10.16
C SER A 232 18.71 11.09 11.09
N VAL A 233 18.34 9.81 11.16
CA VAL A 233 17.18 9.31 11.88
C VAL A 233 17.64 8.38 13.00
N ARG A 234 17.24 8.69 14.23
CA ARG A 234 17.49 7.82 15.39
C ARG A 234 16.75 6.49 15.23
N ILE A 235 17.42 5.38 15.58
CA ILE A 235 16.83 4.02 15.49
C ILE A 235 16.73 3.28 16.82
N GLU A 236 17.07 3.96 17.91
CA GLU A 236 17.04 3.43 19.27
C GLU A 236 16.07 4.26 20.13
N PRO A 237 15.47 3.69 21.17
CA PRO A 237 14.45 4.39 21.95
C PRO A 237 15.00 5.56 22.76
N LEU A 238 14.11 6.48 23.11
CA LEU A 238 14.22 7.50 24.15
C LEU A 238 13.30 7.11 25.30
N ALA A 239 13.74 7.34 26.53
CA ALA A 239 12.94 7.13 27.73
C ALA A 239 11.68 8.00 27.70
N GLY A 240 10.55 7.43 28.11
CA GLY A 240 9.27 8.14 28.15
C GLY A 240 8.15 7.42 27.40
N LYS A 241 6.98 8.08 27.35
CA LYS A 241 5.79 7.56 26.66
C LYS A 241 6.06 7.52 25.16
N ALA A 242 5.50 6.51 24.48
CA ALA A 242 5.77 6.32 23.07
C ALA A 242 4.54 5.83 22.31
N ILE A 243 4.40 6.23 21.05
CA ILE A 243 3.44 5.69 20.08
C ILE A 243 4.23 5.21 18.86
N LEU A 244 3.89 4.04 18.33
CA LEU A 244 4.47 3.53 17.10
C LEU A 244 3.49 3.66 15.93
N VAL A 245 3.90 4.26 14.82
CA VAL A 245 3.08 4.40 13.60
C VAL A 245 3.70 3.58 12.49
N SER A 246 2.89 2.72 11.88
CA SER A 246 3.30 1.80 10.81
C SER A 246 2.35 1.91 9.62
N GLY A 247 2.85 1.61 8.43
CA GLY A 247 2.13 1.78 7.17
C GLY A 247 2.78 2.85 6.28
N HIS A 248 1.96 3.62 5.55
CA HIS A 248 2.44 4.56 4.55
C HIS A 248 1.77 5.95 4.64
N ASP A 249 0.62 6.07 5.30
CA ASP A 249 -0.18 7.30 5.26
C ASP A 249 0.46 8.45 6.08
N LEU A 250 1.01 9.43 5.38
CA LEU A 250 1.66 10.58 5.99
C LEU A 250 0.66 11.58 6.61
N LYS A 251 -0.60 11.59 6.18
CA LYS A 251 -1.64 12.45 6.75
C LYS A 251 -2.10 11.95 8.12
N ASP A 252 -2.22 10.64 8.28
CA ASP A 252 -2.49 10.03 9.58
C ASP A 252 -1.34 10.29 10.56
N LEU A 253 -0.09 10.22 10.11
CA LEU A 253 1.07 10.61 10.92
C LEU A 253 1.03 12.09 11.31
N GLU A 254 0.79 13.00 10.37
CA GLU A 254 0.68 14.43 10.65
C GLU A 254 -0.44 14.72 11.66
N ALA A 255 -1.63 14.14 11.46
CA ALA A 255 -2.75 14.32 12.37
C ALA A 255 -2.44 13.79 13.78
N LEU A 256 -1.72 12.66 13.89
CA LEU A 256 -1.26 12.15 15.17
C LEU A 256 -0.19 13.06 15.81
N LEU A 257 0.77 13.57 15.04
CA LEU A 257 1.80 14.49 15.52
C LEU A 257 1.18 15.77 16.09
N ILE A 258 0.21 16.36 15.37
CA ILE A 258 -0.56 17.52 15.84
C ILE A 258 -1.27 17.22 17.16
N GLN A 259 -1.91 16.05 17.28
CA GLN A 259 -2.68 15.70 18.48
C GLN A 259 -1.81 15.27 19.68
N THR A 260 -0.55 14.92 19.45
CA THR A 260 0.43 14.50 20.47
C THR A 260 1.37 15.62 20.91
N GLU A 261 1.40 16.74 20.20
CA GLU A 261 2.22 17.91 20.52
C GLU A 261 2.02 18.35 21.99
N GLY A 262 3.12 18.54 22.71
CA GLY A 262 3.09 18.96 24.12
C GLY A 262 2.61 17.92 25.15
N LYS A 263 2.32 16.67 24.74
CA LYS A 263 1.84 15.61 25.66
C LYS A 263 2.93 14.75 26.29
N GLY A 264 4.21 15.02 25.98
CA GLY A 264 5.33 14.23 26.48
C GLY A 264 5.37 12.80 25.92
N ILE A 265 4.90 12.62 24.68
CA ILE A 265 4.86 11.34 23.97
C ILE A 265 5.84 11.41 22.79
N HIS A 266 6.75 10.45 22.71
CA HIS A 266 7.61 10.24 21.55
C HIS A 266 6.87 9.43 20.48
N VAL A 267 6.73 9.99 19.28
CA VAL A 267 6.17 9.28 18.13
C VAL A 267 7.32 8.63 17.35
N TYR A 268 7.22 7.32 17.16
CA TYR A 268 8.16 6.54 16.35
C TYR A 268 7.48 6.07 15.07
N THR A 269 8.23 6.04 13.98
CA THR A 269 7.84 5.36 12.75
C THR A 269 8.27 3.89 12.78
N HIS A 270 7.62 3.05 11.98
CA HIS A 270 8.00 1.66 11.73
C HIS A 270 7.78 1.29 10.27
N GLY A 271 8.64 0.43 9.73
CA GLY A 271 8.53 -0.05 8.36
C GLY A 271 8.51 1.09 7.33
N GLU A 272 7.46 1.12 6.51
CA GLU A 272 7.33 2.08 5.42
C GLU A 272 7.03 3.52 5.87
N MET A 273 6.92 3.78 7.17
CA MET A 273 6.84 5.14 7.71
C MET A 273 8.22 5.80 7.90
N LEU A 274 9.33 5.05 7.83
CA LEU A 274 10.69 5.59 7.98
C LEU A 274 10.97 6.83 7.08
N PRO A 275 10.57 6.86 5.80
CA PRO A 275 10.83 8.00 4.93
C PRO A 275 10.17 9.32 5.38
N ALA A 276 9.16 9.28 6.26
CA ALA A 276 8.52 10.47 6.82
C ALA A 276 9.54 11.46 7.43
N HIS A 277 10.64 10.94 7.99
CA HIS A 277 11.71 11.74 8.58
C HIS A 277 12.48 12.57 7.55
N GLY A 278 12.43 12.23 6.26
CA GLY A 278 13.05 13.03 5.20
C GLY A 278 12.29 14.31 4.89
N TYR A 279 10.99 14.38 5.21
CA TYR A 279 10.11 15.49 4.83
C TYR A 279 10.23 16.68 5.80
N PRO A 280 10.59 17.89 5.34
CA PRO A 280 10.85 19.05 6.20
C PRO A 280 9.72 19.41 7.17
N LYS A 281 8.46 19.35 6.73
CA LYS A 281 7.33 19.72 7.59
C LYS A 281 7.04 18.66 8.66
N LEU A 282 7.26 17.38 8.38
CA LEU A 282 7.05 16.30 9.35
C LEU A 282 8.19 16.23 10.38
N LYS A 283 9.45 16.39 9.95
CA LYS A 283 10.58 16.37 10.88
C LYS A 283 10.71 17.63 11.74
N ALA A 284 9.93 18.67 11.46
CA ALA A 284 9.85 19.86 12.31
C ALA A 284 9.20 19.56 13.68
N TYR A 285 8.41 18.48 13.79
CA TYR A 285 7.86 18.00 15.04
C TYR A 285 8.95 17.34 15.89
N SER A 286 9.44 18.02 16.92
CA SER A 286 10.57 17.55 17.74
C SER A 286 10.33 16.21 18.46
N HIS A 287 9.06 15.83 18.67
CA HIS A 287 8.68 14.56 19.27
C HIS A 287 8.46 13.43 18.26
N LEU A 288 8.62 13.67 16.95
CA LEU A 288 8.87 12.62 15.96
C LEU A 288 10.29 12.08 16.19
N ALA A 289 10.40 11.12 17.11
CA ALA A 289 11.63 10.79 17.80
C ALA A 289 12.61 9.94 16.98
N GLY A 290 12.10 9.11 16.06
CA GLY A 290 12.93 8.22 15.26
C GLY A 290 12.13 7.09 14.62
N ASN A 291 12.84 6.05 14.19
CA ASN A 291 12.24 4.83 13.64
C ASN A 291 12.55 3.63 14.52
N TYR A 292 11.54 2.88 14.96
CA TYR A 292 11.71 1.68 15.75
C TYR A 292 11.61 0.42 14.88
N GLY A 293 12.47 -0.56 15.16
CA GLY A 293 12.39 -1.88 14.53
C GLY A 293 12.92 -1.94 13.09
N GLY A 294 12.26 -2.76 12.27
CA GLY A 294 12.71 -3.14 10.94
C GLY A 294 11.58 -3.16 9.91
N ALA A 295 11.60 -4.19 9.05
CA ALA A 295 10.54 -4.43 8.09
C ALA A 295 9.36 -5.17 8.72
N TRP A 296 8.21 -5.08 8.06
CA TRP A 296 6.92 -5.54 8.55
C TRP A 296 6.88 -7.01 9.00
N GLN A 297 7.74 -7.89 8.45
CA GLN A 297 7.70 -9.30 8.80
C GLN A 297 8.11 -9.58 10.24
N ASP A 298 8.93 -8.71 10.84
CA ASP A 298 9.46 -8.86 12.20
C ASP A 298 8.53 -8.23 13.25
N GLN A 299 7.43 -7.61 12.81
CA GLN A 299 6.60 -6.76 13.67
C GLN A 299 5.95 -7.49 14.84
N GLN A 300 5.69 -8.80 14.78
CA GLN A 300 5.15 -9.52 15.94
C GLN A 300 6.10 -9.46 17.13
N LYS A 301 7.41 -9.61 16.89
CA LYS A 301 8.44 -9.50 17.93
C LYS A 301 8.63 -8.05 18.34
N GLU A 302 8.67 -7.14 17.38
CA GLU A 302 8.95 -5.73 17.63
C GLU A 302 7.79 -5.03 18.34
N PHE A 303 6.54 -5.28 17.92
CA PHE A 303 5.35 -4.69 18.56
C PHE A 303 5.11 -5.26 19.96
N ASP A 304 5.43 -6.55 20.18
CA ASP A 304 5.40 -7.16 21.50
C ASP A 304 6.37 -6.47 22.46
N ALA A 305 7.59 -6.19 22.01
CA ALA A 305 8.61 -5.49 22.78
C ALA A 305 8.37 -3.98 22.93
N PHE A 306 7.66 -3.34 22.00
CA PHE A 306 7.37 -1.92 22.06
C PHE A 306 6.43 -1.60 23.23
N PRO A 307 6.77 -0.67 24.15
CA PRO A 307 6.04 -0.51 25.41
C PRO A 307 4.77 0.35 25.31
N GLY A 308 4.50 0.97 24.16
CA GLY A 308 3.35 1.85 23.91
C GLY A 308 2.34 1.27 22.92
N PRO A 309 1.30 2.04 22.54
CA PRO A 309 0.36 1.62 21.51
C PRO A 309 0.94 1.71 20.10
N ILE A 310 0.35 0.94 19.18
CA ILE A 310 0.71 0.88 17.77
C ILE A 310 -0.48 1.34 16.92
N LEU A 311 -0.24 2.21 15.94
CA LEU A 311 -1.21 2.64 14.93
C LEU A 311 -0.81 2.08 13.55
N MET A 312 -1.68 1.28 12.96
CA MET A 312 -1.53 0.74 11.60
C MET A 312 -2.35 1.57 10.61
N THR A 313 -1.70 2.38 9.77
CA THR A 313 -2.38 3.25 8.78
C THR A 313 -2.69 2.54 7.47
N THR A 314 -1.86 1.55 7.10
CA THR A 314 -2.00 0.70 5.91
C THR A 314 -1.44 -0.71 6.18
N ASN A 315 -1.30 -1.54 5.14
CA ASN A 315 -0.50 -2.77 5.24
C ASN A 315 0.94 -2.47 5.66
N CYS A 316 1.64 -3.41 6.31
CA CYS A 316 1.32 -4.82 6.44
C CYS A 316 0.96 -5.22 7.88
N ILE A 317 -0.34 -5.31 8.21
CA ILE A 317 -0.75 -5.91 9.48
C ILE A 317 -0.66 -7.44 9.41
N GLN A 318 0.01 -8.03 10.39
CA GLN A 318 0.01 -9.47 10.66
C GLN A 318 -0.91 -9.72 11.85
N LYS A 319 -1.26 -10.99 12.09
CA LYS A 319 -2.04 -11.38 13.26
C LYS A 319 -1.45 -10.80 14.55
N PRO A 320 -2.14 -9.87 15.24
CA PRO A 320 -1.66 -9.37 16.51
C PRO A 320 -1.55 -10.50 17.54
N LEU A 321 -0.47 -10.50 18.32
CA LEU A 321 -0.35 -11.39 19.47
C LEU A 321 -1.23 -10.89 20.62
N ASP A 322 -1.70 -11.80 21.46
CA ASP A 322 -2.57 -11.47 22.59
C ASP A 322 -1.93 -10.44 23.55
N SER A 323 -0.61 -10.45 23.67
CA SER A 323 0.19 -9.54 24.50
C SER A 323 0.10 -8.07 24.11
N TYR A 324 -0.15 -7.75 22.83
CA TYR A 324 -0.27 -6.37 22.35
C TYR A 324 -1.57 -6.07 21.62
N LYS A 325 -2.44 -7.06 21.42
CA LYS A 325 -3.73 -6.89 20.72
C LYS A 325 -4.61 -5.79 21.32
N ALA A 326 -4.54 -5.57 22.64
CA ALA A 326 -5.30 -4.52 23.32
C ALA A 326 -4.76 -3.10 23.10
N ARG A 327 -3.55 -2.95 22.57
CA ARG A 327 -2.86 -1.67 22.36
C ARG A 327 -2.43 -1.43 20.91
N ILE A 328 -2.92 -2.22 19.96
CA ILE A 328 -2.80 -1.95 18.53
C ILE A 328 -4.13 -1.38 18.03
N PHE A 329 -4.05 -0.42 17.13
CA PHE A 329 -5.16 0.29 16.52
C PHE A 329 -5.00 0.24 15.01
N THR A 330 -6.12 0.18 14.30
CA THR A 330 -6.16 0.28 12.84
C THR A 330 -6.78 1.60 12.41
N ALA A 331 -6.34 2.14 11.28
CA ALA A 331 -6.94 3.30 10.63
C ALA A 331 -7.14 3.03 9.13
N GLY A 332 -7.86 3.93 8.46
CA GLY A 332 -8.10 3.85 7.02
C GLY A 332 -8.75 2.53 6.59
N LEU A 333 -8.10 1.83 5.66
CA LEU A 333 -8.61 0.56 5.11
C LEU A 333 -8.11 -0.67 5.88
N VAL A 334 -7.19 -0.49 6.83
CA VAL A 334 -6.67 -1.59 7.64
C VAL A 334 -7.74 -2.06 8.61
N ALA A 335 -7.87 -3.37 8.75
CA ALA A 335 -8.71 -3.96 9.79
C ALA A 335 -8.28 -5.36 10.17
N TRP A 336 -8.50 -5.69 11.44
CA TRP A 336 -8.28 -7.02 11.99
C TRP A 336 -9.37 -7.35 13.02
N PRO A 337 -9.92 -8.57 13.06
CA PRO A 337 -10.97 -8.95 13.99
C PRO A 337 -10.63 -8.66 15.47
N GLY A 338 -11.46 -7.83 16.09
CA GLY A 338 -11.33 -7.44 17.49
C GLY A 338 -10.17 -6.49 17.79
N VAL A 339 -9.64 -5.80 16.78
CA VAL A 339 -8.72 -4.68 16.96
C VAL A 339 -9.49 -3.36 16.83
N PRO A 340 -9.35 -2.41 17.76
CA PRO A 340 -9.97 -1.08 17.65
C PRO A 340 -9.64 -0.38 16.33
N HIS A 341 -10.63 0.31 15.75
CA HIS A 341 -10.50 1.01 14.48
C HIS A 341 -10.81 2.50 14.64
N ILE A 342 -9.94 3.36 14.09
CA ILE A 342 -10.04 4.82 14.10
C ILE A 342 -10.45 5.29 12.70
N GLY A 343 -11.69 5.78 12.57
CA GLY A 343 -12.28 6.12 11.27
C GLY A 343 -12.18 7.59 10.86
N ASP A 344 -12.01 8.50 11.82
CA ASP A 344 -12.15 9.96 11.66
C ASP A 344 -10.86 10.74 11.97
N ARG A 345 -9.74 10.02 12.16
CA ARG A 345 -8.45 10.56 12.64
C ARG A 345 -8.54 11.22 14.01
N ASP A 346 -9.55 10.91 14.83
CA ASP A 346 -9.49 11.18 16.26
C ASP A 346 -8.61 10.13 16.94
N PHE A 347 -7.37 10.49 17.24
CA PHE A 347 -6.39 9.59 17.86
C PHE A 347 -6.41 9.66 19.39
N SER A 348 -7.45 10.24 20.00
CA SER A 348 -7.62 10.28 21.46
C SER A 348 -7.42 8.91 22.12
N ALA A 349 -8.04 7.86 21.59
CA ALA A 349 -7.90 6.50 22.11
C ALA A 349 -6.45 5.98 22.06
N VAL A 350 -5.70 6.30 21.00
CA VAL A 350 -4.28 5.92 20.87
C VAL A 350 -3.44 6.71 21.87
N ILE A 351 -3.71 8.00 22.03
CA ILE A 351 -3.00 8.90 22.93
C ILE A 351 -3.24 8.50 24.39
N ASP A 352 -4.48 8.21 24.78
CA ASP A 352 -4.82 7.77 26.12
C ASP A 352 -4.13 6.44 26.47
N ALA A 353 -4.08 5.50 25.52
CA ALA A 353 -3.33 4.26 25.67
C ALA A 353 -1.83 4.53 25.88
N ALA A 354 -1.24 5.50 25.19
CA ALA A 354 0.16 5.88 25.36
C ALA A 354 0.45 6.53 26.72
N LEU A 355 -0.46 7.36 27.23
CA LEU A 355 -0.32 8.00 28.53
C LEU A 355 -0.41 6.98 29.69
N GLN A 356 -1.24 5.95 29.52
CA GLN A 356 -1.39 4.85 30.50
C GLN A 356 -0.30 3.79 30.40
N ALA A 357 0.31 3.62 29.23
CA ALA A 357 1.41 2.68 29.00
C ALA A 357 2.66 3.04 29.82
N PRO A 358 3.54 2.07 30.17
CA PRO A 358 4.77 2.36 30.90
C PRO A 358 5.69 3.32 30.13
N GLY A 359 5.83 3.11 28.82
CA GLY A 359 6.84 3.77 27.99
C GLY A 359 8.20 3.07 28.08
N PHE A 360 9.22 3.61 27.42
CA PHE A 360 10.59 3.13 27.57
C PHE A 360 11.20 3.64 28.88
N SER A 361 11.91 2.78 29.60
CA SER A 361 12.53 3.12 30.89
C SER A 361 13.84 3.90 30.74
N GLU A 362 14.55 3.71 29.63
CA GLU A 362 15.88 4.29 29.39
C GLU A 362 16.04 4.69 27.93
N ASN A 363 17.01 5.59 27.69
CA ASN A 363 17.47 5.89 26.35
C ASN A 363 18.34 4.73 25.86
N GLY A 364 18.14 4.30 24.62
CA GLY A 364 19.13 3.53 23.89
C GLY A 364 20.29 4.42 23.40
N SER A 365 21.22 3.83 22.65
CA SER A 365 22.35 4.57 22.07
C SER A 365 21.91 5.64 21.06
N ASP A 366 22.77 6.59 20.71
CA ASP A 366 22.49 7.61 19.69
C ASP A 366 22.69 7.09 18.25
N LYS A 367 22.41 5.81 18.01
CA LYS A 367 22.57 5.19 16.70
C LYS A 367 21.55 5.79 15.73
N THR A 368 22.04 6.14 14.54
CA THR A 368 21.23 6.72 13.47
C THR A 368 21.44 6.00 12.14
N ILE A 369 20.50 6.22 11.21
CA ILE A 369 20.60 5.87 9.79
C ILE A 369 20.25 7.08 8.94
N LEU A 370 20.63 7.09 7.67
CA LEU A 370 20.42 8.22 6.76
C LEU A 370 19.25 7.92 5.81
N VAL A 371 18.32 8.88 5.67
CA VAL A 371 17.17 8.81 4.75
C VAL A 371 17.03 10.10 3.95
N GLY A 372 16.09 10.15 2.99
CA GLY A 372 15.69 11.40 2.34
C GLY A 372 16.42 11.68 1.03
N PHE A 373 16.88 10.64 0.33
CA PHE A 373 17.53 10.74 -0.98
C PHE A 373 16.54 10.58 -2.14
N ALA A 374 15.33 11.12 -2.02
CA ALA A 374 14.39 11.19 -3.15
C ALA A 374 14.96 12.05 -4.29
N ARG A 375 14.26 12.13 -5.43
CA ARG A 375 14.83 12.71 -6.67
C ARG A 375 15.41 14.11 -6.49
N ASN A 376 14.80 14.98 -5.69
CA ASN A 376 15.28 16.35 -5.52
C ASN A 376 16.63 16.42 -4.80
N ALA A 377 16.85 15.55 -3.80
CA ALA A 377 18.13 15.47 -3.11
C ALA A 377 19.25 14.97 -4.04
N VAL A 378 18.95 13.99 -4.90
CA VAL A 378 19.91 13.47 -5.89
C VAL A 378 20.16 14.48 -7.01
N LEU A 379 19.10 15.08 -7.56
CA LEU A 379 19.20 16.08 -8.62
C LEU A 379 19.89 17.37 -8.14
N GLY A 380 19.75 17.73 -6.86
CA GLY A 380 20.45 18.85 -6.25
C GLY A 380 21.98 18.72 -6.22
N VAL A 381 22.50 17.50 -6.42
CA VAL A 381 23.94 17.21 -6.56
C VAL A 381 24.27 16.53 -7.89
N ALA A 382 23.41 16.68 -8.91
CA ALA A 382 23.55 15.99 -10.19
C ALA A 382 24.93 16.20 -10.85
N ASP A 383 25.47 17.42 -10.82
CA ASP A 383 26.79 17.72 -11.39
C ASP A 383 27.89 16.90 -10.71
N LYS A 384 27.87 16.79 -9.38
CA LYS A 384 28.83 15.97 -8.62
C LYS A 384 28.71 14.49 -8.96
N VAL A 385 27.48 13.99 -9.08
CA VAL A 385 27.22 12.59 -9.44
C VAL A 385 27.71 12.31 -10.86
N ILE A 386 27.39 13.20 -11.82
CA ILE A 386 27.81 13.08 -13.22
C ILE A 386 29.33 13.14 -13.34
N ASP A 387 29.98 14.05 -12.63
CA ASP A 387 31.44 14.19 -12.64
C ASP A 387 32.11 12.95 -12.05
N ALA A 388 31.62 12.42 -10.93
CA ALA A 388 32.12 11.19 -10.33
C ALA A 388 31.94 9.95 -11.23
N VAL A 389 30.86 9.90 -12.02
CA VAL A 389 30.69 8.85 -13.03
C VAL A 389 31.66 9.02 -14.20
N LYS A 390 31.86 10.26 -14.68
CA LYS A 390 32.77 10.55 -15.81
C LYS A 390 34.24 10.38 -15.44
N SER A 391 34.63 10.68 -14.21
CA SER A 391 35.99 10.46 -13.69
C SER A 391 36.28 8.97 -13.44
N GLY A 392 35.23 8.15 -13.33
CA GLY A 392 35.33 6.73 -12.97
C GLY A 392 35.33 6.46 -11.48
N ASP A 393 35.11 7.47 -10.63
CA ASP A 393 35.00 7.33 -9.17
C ASP A 393 33.73 6.53 -8.78
N ILE A 394 32.63 6.71 -9.53
CA ILE A 394 31.43 5.87 -9.45
C ILE A 394 31.30 5.04 -10.71
N ARG A 395 31.49 3.73 -10.61
CA ARG A 395 31.41 2.80 -11.73
C ARG A 395 29.97 2.37 -12.05
N HIS A 396 29.15 2.16 -11.03
CA HIS A 396 27.81 1.58 -11.21
C HIS A 396 26.85 1.94 -10.08
N PHE A 397 25.55 1.97 -10.41
CA PHE A 397 24.45 2.10 -9.45
C PHE A 397 23.68 0.77 -9.40
N PHE A 398 23.53 0.20 -8.20
CA PHE A 398 22.72 -0.98 -7.97
C PHE A 398 21.40 -0.58 -7.31
N LEU A 399 20.27 -0.87 -7.95
CA LEU A 399 18.98 -0.80 -7.29
C LEU A 399 18.71 -2.10 -6.53
N ILE A 400 18.86 -2.06 -5.20
CA ILE A 400 18.58 -3.17 -4.30
C ILE A 400 17.46 -2.71 -3.36
N GLY A 401 16.27 -3.30 -3.48
CA GLY A 401 15.10 -2.83 -2.73
C GLY A 401 13.82 -3.53 -3.14
N GLY A 402 12.69 -2.84 -2.94
CA GLY A 402 11.35 -3.40 -3.10
C GLY A 402 10.82 -3.95 -1.78
N CYS A 403 9.82 -4.84 -1.82
CA CYS A 403 9.16 -5.30 -0.60
C CYS A 403 9.89 -6.50 0.06
N ASP A 404 10.18 -6.39 1.36
CA ASP A 404 10.72 -7.49 2.16
C ASP A 404 9.65 -8.53 2.53
N GLY A 405 10.07 -9.66 3.10
CA GLY A 405 9.20 -10.69 3.63
C GLY A 405 9.93 -11.74 4.46
N ALA A 406 9.16 -12.67 5.04
CA ALA A 406 9.62 -13.71 5.96
C ALA A 406 10.28 -14.96 5.33
N LYS A 407 10.37 -15.05 3.99
CA LYS A 407 10.89 -16.25 3.32
C LYS A 407 12.39 -16.41 3.61
N SER A 408 12.80 -17.62 4.02
CA SER A 408 14.22 -17.95 4.19
C SER A 408 14.99 -17.79 2.87
N GLY A 409 16.27 -17.42 2.96
CA GLY A 409 17.11 -17.13 1.78
C GLY A 409 17.13 -15.65 1.36
N ARG A 410 16.29 -14.79 1.96
CA ARG A 410 16.34 -13.33 1.73
C ARG A 410 17.60 -12.64 2.24
N ASN A 411 18.47 -13.34 2.98
CA ASN A 411 19.84 -12.89 3.24
C ASN A 411 20.63 -12.66 1.95
N TYR A 412 20.21 -13.25 0.81
CA TYR A 412 20.73 -12.91 -0.51
C TYR A 412 20.86 -11.40 -0.75
N TYR A 413 19.87 -10.59 -0.33
CA TYR A 413 19.92 -9.13 -0.54
C TYR A 413 20.92 -8.44 0.39
N THR A 414 21.10 -8.95 1.61
CA THR A 414 22.15 -8.48 2.53
C THR A 414 23.53 -8.83 1.95
N ASP A 415 23.73 -10.08 1.54
CA ASP A 415 24.97 -10.58 0.97
C ASP A 415 25.32 -9.82 -0.32
N LEU A 416 24.33 -9.62 -1.20
CA LEU A 416 24.49 -8.82 -2.43
C LEU A 416 24.92 -7.40 -2.11
N ALA A 417 24.25 -6.71 -1.17
CA ALA A 417 24.60 -5.34 -0.81
C ALA A 417 26.03 -5.24 -0.26
N GLN A 418 26.46 -6.20 0.57
CA GLN A 418 27.84 -6.23 1.10
C GLN A 418 28.89 -6.56 0.05
N LEU A 419 28.53 -7.29 -1.01
CA LEU A 419 29.40 -7.59 -2.14
C LEU A 419 29.48 -6.45 -3.17
N VAL A 420 28.65 -5.40 -3.06
CA VAL A 420 28.75 -4.23 -3.94
C VAL A 420 30.12 -3.57 -3.75
N PRO A 421 30.91 -3.42 -4.83
CA PRO A 421 32.24 -2.82 -4.74
C PRO A 421 32.25 -1.39 -4.20
N ASP A 422 33.36 -0.98 -3.57
CA ASP A 422 33.49 0.32 -2.88
C ASP A 422 33.43 1.54 -3.82
N ASP A 423 33.60 1.34 -5.12
CA ASP A 423 33.44 2.33 -6.19
C ASP A 423 32.04 2.28 -6.85
N CYS A 424 31.04 1.75 -6.14
CA CYS A 424 29.65 1.65 -6.60
C CYS A 424 28.67 2.16 -5.53
N VAL A 425 27.50 2.61 -5.99
CA VAL A 425 26.43 3.17 -5.15
C VAL A 425 25.21 2.25 -5.16
N ILE A 426 24.55 2.11 -4.01
CA ILE A 426 23.32 1.35 -3.80
C ILE A 426 22.16 2.35 -3.69
N LEU A 427 21.20 2.24 -4.60
CA LEU A 427 19.89 2.87 -4.45
C LEU A 427 18.98 1.84 -3.76
N THR A 428 18.25 2.27 -2.73
CA THR A 428 17.26 1.43 -2.06
C THR A 428 15.95 2.16 -1.87
N LEU A 429 14.87 1.40 -1.77
CA LEU A 429 13.52 1.88 -1.55
C LEU A 429 12.67 0.77 -0.96
N ALA A 430 11.55 1.17 -0.38
CA ALA A 430 10.61 0.28 0.30
C ALA A 430 11.26 -0.57 1.42
N CYS A 431 10.47 -1.42 2.06
CA CYS A 431 10.90 -2.15 3.25
C CYS A 431 12.04 -3.16 3.01
N GLY A 432 12.37 -3.48 1.77
CA GLY A 432 13.57 -4.26 1.40
C GLY A 432 14.87 -3.63 1.90
N LYS A 433 14.90 -2.30 2.08
CA LYS A 433 16.02 -1.57 2.67
C LYS A 433 16.46 -2.14 4.02
N TYR A 434 15.54 -2.68 4.82
CA TYR A 434 15.84 -3.15 6.17
C TYR A 434 16.76 -4.36 6.22
N ARG A 435 17.03 -5.00 5.07
CA ARG A 435 18.04 -6.06 4.94
C ARG A 435 19.47 -5.56 5.11
N PHE A 436 19.72 -4.27 4.89
CA PHE A 436 21.09 -3.74 4.90
C PHE A 436 21.20 -2.26 5.29
N ASN A 437 20.11 -1.50 5.48
CA ASN A 437 20.16 -0.06 5.80
C ASN A 437 20.75 0.31 7.16
N LYS A 438 21.07 -0.68 7.99
CA LYS A 438 21.77 -0.52 9.28
C LYS A 438 23.26 -0.89 9.21
N LEU A 439 23.76 -1.20 8.01
CA LEU A 439 25.17 -1.47 7.73
C LEU A 439 25.87 -0.20 7.27
N GLU A 440 27.19 -0.15 7.46
CA GLU A 440 28.05 0.96 7.05
C GLU A 440 28.62 0.70 5.65
N PHE A 441 28.31 1.59 4.71
CA PHE A 441 28.81 1.49 3.32
C PHE A 441 29.83 2.58 2.98
N GLY A 442 29.97 3.62 3.79
CA GLY A 442 30.84 4.78 3.51
C GLY A 442 30.29 5.72 2.43
N ASP A 443 31.17 6.51 1.83
CA ASP A 443 30.87 7.48 0.79
C ASP A 443 31.93 7.48 -0.33
N ILE A 444 31.56 8.03 -1.49
CA ILE A 444 32.45 8.28 -2.63
C ILE A 444 32.45 9.79 -2.86
N GLY A 445 33.55 10.46 -2.50
CA GLY A 445 33.66 11.91 -2.69
C GLY A 445 32.61 12.72 -1.94
N GLY A 446 32.16 12.25 -0.77
CA GLY A 446 31.09 12.85 0.02
C GLY A 446 29.67 12.46 -0.41
N ILE A 447 29.50 11.57 -1.41
CA ILE A 447 28.21 10.99 -1.80
C ILE A 447 28.05 9.66 -1.04
N PRO A 448 27.07 9.53 -0.12
CA PRO A 448 26.85 8.27 0.58
C PRO A 448 26.65 7.11 -0.38
N ARG A 449 27.29 5.96 -0.11
CA ARG A 449 27.16 4.77 -0.96
C ARG A 449 25.80 4.10 -0.85
N LEU A 450 25.03 4.37 0.20
CA LEU A 450 23.66 3.90 0.34
C LEU A 450 22.71 5.11 0.28
N LEU A 451 21.87 5.15 -0.74
CA LEU A 451 20.87 6.20 -0.96
C LEU A 451 19.47 5.60 -0.77
N ASP A 452 18.85 5.90 0.37
CA ASP A 452 17.44 5.55 0.62
C ASP A 452 16.50 6.55 -0.04
N ILE A 453 15.87 6.11 -1.13
CA ILE A 453 14.98 6.89 -1.98
C ILE A 453 13.61 7.10 -1.34
N GLY A 454 13.21 6.25 -0.37
CA GLY A 454 11.95 6.39 0.37
C GLY A 454 11.09 5.13 0.39
N GLN A 455 9.77 5.30 0.35
CA GLN A 455 8.75 4.26 0.35
C GLN A 455 8.73 3.51 -0.98
N CYS A 456 7.88 2.49 -1.10
CA CYS A 456 7.66 1.81 -2.39
C CYS A 456 7.16 2.73 -3.52
N ASN A 457 6.30 3.71 -3.22
CA ASN A 457 5.88 4.73 -4.20
C ASN A 457 7.01 5.65 -4.66
N ASP A 458 8.06 5.81 -3.84
CA ASP A 458 9.23 6.62 -4.20
C ASP A 458 10.13 5.91 -5.23
N ALA A 459 9.73 4.74 -5.73
CA ALA A 459 10.24 4.18 -6.98
C ALA A 459 10.07 5.12 -8.19
N TYR A 460 9.19 6.12 -8.11
CA TYR A 460 9.15 7.23 -9.07
C TYR A 460 10.40 8.11 -9.06
N SER A 461 11.07 8.21 -7.91
CA SER A 461 12.29 9.01 -7.76
C SER A 461 13.56 8.29 -8.21
N ALA A 462 13.56 6.95 -8.18
CA ALA A 462 14.66 6.09 -8.63
C ALA A 462 14.65 5.98 -10.16
#